data_AF-A5C5J0-F1
#
_entry.id   AF-A5C5J0-F1
#
_cell.length_a   1.000
_cell.length_b   1.000
_cell.length_c   1.000
_cell.angle_alpha   90.00
_cell.angle_beta   90.00
_cell.angle_gamma   90.00
#
_symmetry.space_group_name_H-M   'P 1'
#
loop_
_entity.id
_entity.type
_entity.pdbx_description
1 polymer ?
#
loop_
_entity_poly.entity_id
_entity_poly.type
_entity_poly.pdbx_seq_one_letter_code
_entity_poly.pdbx_strand_id
1 'polypeptide(L)'
;MSWHWDPGFLRRYWRHKQIFGSKPKLSVIEQTHVTNLASLKVCPSKILGFEPGEAFMVRNVANLVPLYENGPTETNAALEFAVNTLEVENILVIGHSCCGGIRALMGMEEEVDSSSFIQSWVVVGKNAKLRAKATASKLSFDQQCRNCEKESINCSLLNLLTYPWIKERVERGMLSIHGGYYDFVNCTFEKWTLDYKESGRYLVKDRVFWA
;
A
#
# COMPACT_ATOMS: atom_id res chain seq x y z
N MET A 1 -32.63 -14.61 5.20
CA MET A 1 -32.09 -14.30 3.86
C MET A 1 -30.87 -15.17 3.65
N SER A 2 -30.97 -16.19 2.80
CA SER A 2 -29.86 -17.07 2.45
C SER A 2 -28.99 -16.36 1.41
N TRP A 3 -27.74 -16.08 1.76
CA TRP A 3 -26.74 -15.57 0.83
C TRP A 3 -26.34 -16.71 -0.12
N HIS A 4 -26.98 -16.80 -1.28
CA HIS A 4 -26.47 -17.64 -2.36
C HIS A 4 -25.21 -17.00 -2.94
N TRP A 5 -24.13 -17.77 -2.89
CA TRP A 5 -22.79 -17.39 -3.33
C TRP A 5 -22.56 -17.96 -4.73
N ASP A 6 -22.12 -17.13 -5.69
CA ASP A 6 -21.68 -17.58 -7.02
C ASP A 6 -20.16 -17.83 -7.01
N PRO A 7 -19.69 -19.10 -7.09
CA PRO A 7 -18.27 -19.44 -7.20
C PRO A 7 -17.59 -18.93 -8.49
N GLY A 8 -18.35 -18.36 -9.43
CA GLY A 8 -17.87 -17.68 -10.62
C GLY A 8 -17.41 -16.24 -10.39
N PHE A 9 -17.85 -15.59 -9.30
CA PHE A 9 -17.58 -14.17 -9.05
C PHE A 9 -16.08 -13.87 -8.83
N LEU A 10 -15.36 -14.73 -8.09
CA LEU A 10 -13.90 -14.61 -7.90
C LEU A 10 -13.08 -15.03 -9.12
N ARG A 11 -13.65 -15.78 -10.07
CA ARG A 11 -12.94 -16.25 -11.26
C ARG A 11 -12.85 -15.20 -12.37
N ARG A 12 -13.61 -14.12 -12.25
CA ARG A 12 -13.83 -13.15 -13.34
C ARG A 12 -13.05 -11.85 -13.24
N TYR A 13 -12.37 -11.56 -12.13
CA TYR A 13 -11.79 -10.24 -11.93
C TYR A 13 -10.34 -10.24 -11.41
N TRP A 14 -9.57 -9.30 -11.97
CA TRP A 14 -8.20 -8.88 -11.62
C TRP A 14 -7.11 -9.94 -11.76
N ARG A 15 -6.85 -10.41 -12.98
CA ARG A 15 -5.55 -11.06 -13.23
C ARG A 15 -4.47 -9.98 -13.18
N HIS A 16 -3.45 -10.13 -12.34
CA HIS A 16 -2.26 -9.28 -12.34
C HIS A 16 -1.74 -8.98 -13.76
N LYS A 17 -1.89 -9.91 -14.71
CA LYS A 17 -1.57 -9.75 -16.14
C LYS A 17 -2.26 -8.56 -16.82
N GLN A 18 -3.45 -8.16 -16.38
CA GLN A 18 -4.16 -6.97 -16.86
C GLN A 18 -3.67 -5.68 -16.19
N ILE A 19 -3.06 -5.77 -15.00
CA ILE A 19 -2.64 -4.62 -14.18
C ILE A 19 -1.15 -4.27 -14.41
N PHE A 20 -0.32 -5.29 -14.65
CA PHE A 20 1.14 -5.21 -14.77
C PHE A 20 1.69 -5.80 -16.07
N GLY A 21 0.84 -6.34 -16.96
CA GLY A 21 1.29 -7.03 -18.17
C GLY A 21 1.95 -8.37 -17.87
N SER A 22 2.80 -8.86 -18.78
CA SER A 22 3.49 -10.16 -18.68
C SER A 22 4.72 -10.18 -17.77
N LYS A 23 4.93 -9.16 -16.93
CA LYS A 23 6.14 -9.02 -16.11
C LYS A 23 5.98 -9.72 -14.74
N PRO A 24 6.73 -10.80 -14.47
CA PRO A 24 6.43 -11.75 -13.39
C PRO A 24 7.07 -11.42 -12.04
N LYS A 25 7.84 -10.33 -11.92
CA LYS A 25 8.58 -10.01 -10.68
C LYS A 25 8.02 -8.77 -10.00
N LEU A 26 7.11 -9.00 -9.05
CA LEU A 26 6.43 -7.96 -8.28
C LEU A 26 6.75 -8.13 -6.79
N SER A 27 7.05 -7.02 -6.11
CA SER A 27 6.95 -6.95 -4.66
C SER A 27 5.68 -6.24 -4.24
N VAL A 28 4.96 -6.83 -3.29
CA VAL A 28 3.71 -6.28 -2.76
C VAL A 28 3.89 -5.98 -1.29
N ILE A 29 3.66 -4.73 -0.91
CA ILE A 29 3.57 -4.31 0.49
C ILE A 29 2.09 -4.12 0.78
N GLU A 30 1.51 -5.02 1.55
CA GLU A 30 0.08 -5.00 1.88
C GLU A 30 -0.13 -5.15 3.39
N GLN A 31 -1.28 -4.75 3.90
CA GLN A 31 -1.54 -4.87 5.32
C GLN A 31 -1.93 -6.31 5.71
N THR A 32 -1.51 -6.76 6.91
CA THR A 32 -2.15 -7.89 7.60
C THR A 32 -3.56 -7.49 8.04
N HIS A 33 -4.58 -8.10 7.45
CA HIS A 33 -5.97 -7.81 7.78
C HIS A 33 -6.32 -8.31 9.18
N VAL A 34 -6.60 -7.39 10.11
CA VAL A 34 -7.13 -7.70 11.45
C VAL A 34 -8.42 -6.92 11.62
N THR A 35 -9.52 -7.51 11.15
CA THR A 35 -10.87 -7.10 11.51
C THR A 35 -11.51 -8.21 12.35
N ASN A 36 -12.39 -7.85 13.29
CA ASN A 36 -13.15 -8.79 14.13
C ASN A 36 -14.13 -9.67 13.31
N LEU A 37 -14.22 -9.45 11.99
CA LEU A 37 -14.84 -10.37 11.05
C LEU A 37 -13.75 -11.22 10.39
N ALA A 38 -13.86 -12.53 10.59
CA ALA A 38 -13.10 -13.59 9.95
C ALA A 38 -13.13 -13.52 8.40
N SER A 39 -12.42 -12.54 7.82
CA SER A 39 -12.30 -12.39 6.38
C SER A 39 -10.84 -12.59 5.97
N LEU A 40 -10.44 -13.86 5.97
CA LEU A 40 -9.38 -14.43 5.13
C LEU A 40 -9.59 -14.14 3.61
N LYS A 41 -10.64 -13.40 3.25
CA LYS A 41 -11.14 -13.04 1.92
C LYS A 41 -10.73 -11.62 1.46
N VAL A 42 -10.06 -10.84 2.30
CA VAL A 42 -9.59 -9.46 1.98
C VAL A 42 -8.08 -9.44 1.71
N CYS A 43 -7.49 -10.61 1.44
CA CYS A 43 -6.10 -10.77 1.06
C CYS A 43 -5.91 -10.14 -0.33
N PRO A 44 -5.30 -8.94 -0.47
CA PRO A 44 -5.20 -8.27 -1.76
C PRO A 44 -4.50 -9.15 -2.79
N SER A 45 -3.55 -9.97 -2.36
CA SER A 45 -2.92 -10.99 -3.20
C SER A 45 -3.86 -12.06 -3.78
N LYS A 46 -4.90 -12.50 -3.05
CA LYS A 46 -5.94 -13.38 -3.62
C LYS A 46 -6.88 -12.63 -4.55
N ILE A 47 -7.16 -11.37 -4.23
CA ILE A 47 -8.04 -10.51 -5.04
C ILE A 47 -7.38 -10.14 -6.37
N LEU A 48 -6.07 -9.92 -6.37
CA LEU A 48 -5.25 -9.65 -7.56
C LEU A 48 -4.82 -10.92 -8.30
N GLY A 49 -5.28 -12.10 -7.83
CA GLY A 49 -5.04 -13.39 -8.47
C GLY A 49 -3.56 -13.72 -8.62
N PHE A 50 -2.73 -13.44 -7.59
CA PHE A 50 -1.35 -13.92 -7.58
C PHE A 50 -1.33 -15.42 -7.26
N GLU A 51 -0.69 -16.17 -8.14
CA GLU A 51 -0.32 -17.56 -7.88
C GLU A 51 0.95 -17.61 -7.01
N PRO A 52 1.19 -18.74 -6.30
CA PRO A 52 2.42 -18.93 -5.55
C PRO A 52 3.67 -18.69 -6.43
N GLY A 53 4.56 -17.82 -5.96
CA GLY A 53 5.78 -17.45 -6.69
C GLY A 53 5.68 -16.21 -7.58
N GLU A 54 4.49 -15.64 -7.79
CA GLU A 54 4.30 -14.44 -8.63
C GLU A 54 4.56 -13.12 -7.89
N ALA A 55 4.55 -13.13 -6.56
CA ALA A 55 4.77 -11.94 -5.75
C ALA A 55 5.59 -12.24 -4.50
N PHE A 56 6.59 -11.39 -4.23
CA PHE A 56 7.27 -11.32 -2.94
C PHE A 56 6.50 -10.38 -2.02
N MET A 57 6.00 -10.87 -0.88
CA MET A 57 5.07 -10.11 -0.04
C MET A 57 5.68 -9.66 1.27
N VAL A 58 5.52 -8.37 1.57
CA VAL A 58 5.78 -7.79 2.89
C VAL A 58 4.45 -7.38 3.50
N ARG A 59 4.22 -7.78 4.75
CA ARG A 59 3.00 -7.45 5.48
C ARG A 59 3.27 -6.78 6.81
N ASN A 60 2.70 -5.59 7.00
CA ASN A 60 2.79 -4.85 8.25
C ASN A 60 1.47 -4.10 8.54
N VAL A 61 1.35 -3.44 9.70
CA VAL A 61 0.16 -2.66 10.05
C VAL A 61 0.09 -1.40 9.16
N ALA A 62 -1.06 -1.15 8.53
CA ALA A 62 -1.28 0.00 7.65
C ALA A 62 -0.36 0.10 6.41
N ASN A 63 0.26 -1.02 5.99
CA ASN A 63 1.05 -1.13 4.74
C ASN A 63 2.04 0.03 4.55
N LEU A 64 2.62 0.50 5.65
CA LEU A 64 3.49 1.66 5.68
C LEU A 64 4.89 1.27 5.25
N VAL A 65 5.53 2.15 4.49
CA VAL A 65 6.97 2.08 4.19
C VAL A 65 7.67 3.18 4.95
N PRO A 66 8.63 2.87 5.84
CA PRO A 66 9.41 3.87 6.54
C PRO A 66 10.49 4.48 5.63
N LEU A 67 11.11 5.56 6.08
CA LEU A 67 12.31 6.12 5.43
C LEU A 67 13.49 5.16 5.61
N TYR A 68 14.41 5.13 4.63
CA TYR A 68 15.60 4.27 4.66
C TYR A 68 16.38 4.32 5.99
N GLU A 69 16.66 5.52 6.50
CA GLU A 69 17.47 5.74 7.70
C GLU A 69 16.80 5.28 9.00
N ASN A 70 15.46 5.21 9.03
CA ASN A 70 14.67 4.99 10.25
C ASN A 70 13.74 3.78 10.13
N GLY A 71 13.95 2.93 9.12
CA GLY A 71 13.14 1.74 8.90
C GLY A 71 13.50 0.59 9.83
N PRO A 72 12.53 -0.23 10.29
CA PRO A 72 12.85 -1.48 10.95
C PRO A 72 13.67 -2.37 10.02
N THR A 73 14.61 -3.09 10.62
CA THR A 73 15.57 -3.95 9.90
C THR A 73 14.89 -4.96 9.00
N GLU A 74 13.71 -5.46 9.39
CA GLU A 74 12.94 -6.45 8.66
C GLU A 74 12.36 -5.90 7.36
N THR A 75 11.85 -4.66 7.37
CA THR A 75 11.32 -4.02 6.16
C THR A 75 12.45 -3.66 5.21
N ASN A 76 13.56 -3.13 5.73
CA ASN A 76 14.74 -2.81 4.94
C ASN A 76 15.32 -4.07 4.27
N ALA A 77 15.51 -5.15 5.03
CA ALA A 77 16.03 -6.42 4.50
C ALA A 77 15.10 -7.04 3.45
N ALA A 78 13.78 -6.99 3.68
CA ALA A 78 12.81 -7.52 2.72
C ALA A 78 12.82 -6.75 1.39
N LEU A 79 12.87 -5.42 1.45
CA LEU A 79 12.95 -4.59 0.24
C LEU A 79 14.29 -4.77 -0.47
N GLU A 80 15.39 -4.86 0.28
CA GLU A 80 16.73 -5.12 -0.28
C GLU A 80 16.79 -6.47 -0.99
N PHE A 81 16.29 -7.53 -0.37
CA PHE A 81 16.24 -8.86 -0.99
C PHE A 81 15.36 -8.86 -2.24
N ALA A 82 14.17 -8.26 -2.17
CA ALA A 82 13.27 -8.14 -3.30
C ALA A 82 13.92 -7.44 -4.51
N VAL A 83 14.57 -6.30 -4.29
CA VAL A 83 15.14 -5.53 -5.38
C VAL A 83 16.51 -6.06 -5.75
N ASN A 84 17.46 -6.16 -4.83
CA ASN A 84 18.84 -6.48 -5.17
C ASN A 84 19.06 -7.97 -5.47
N THR A 85 18.29 -8.88 -4.86
CA THR A 85 18.46 -10.33 -5.07
C THR A 85 17.44 -10.91 -6.06
N LEU A 86 16.14 -10.63 -5.86
CA LEU A 86 15.10 -11.15 -6.77
C LEU A 86 14.97 -10.34 -8.05
N GLU A 87 15.50 -9.10 -8.05
CA GLU A 87 15.43 -8.17 -9.19
C GLU A 87 14.00 -7.92 -9.65
N VAL A 88 13.13 -7.60 -8.69
CA VAL A 88 11.76 -7.20 -9.04
C VAL A 88 11.76 -5.95 -9.91
N GLU A 89 10.81 -5.92 -10.85
CA GLU A 89 10.62 -4.81 -11.78
C GLU A 89 9.50 -3.87 -11.33
N ASN A 90 8.70 -4.30 -10.36
CA ASN A 90 7.56 -3.54 -9.84
C ASN A 90 7.52 -3.63 -8.30
N ILE A 91 7.23 -2.52 -7.64
CA ILE A 91 6.79 -2.46 -6.25
C ILE A 91 5.37 -1.90 -6.21
N LEU A 92 4.47 -2.59 -5.52
CA LEU A 92 3.10 -2.15 -5.31
C LEU A 92 2.81 -2.02 -3.80
N VAL A 93 2.45 -0.82 -3.35
CA VAL A 93 1.95 -0.59 -2.00
C VAL A 93 0.43 -0.55 -2.02
N ILE A 94 -0.21 -1.49 -1.33
CA ILE A 94 -1.67 -1.63 -1.32
C ILE A 94 -2.24 -1.22 0.05
N GLY A 95 -2.95 -0.10 0.08
CA GLY A 95 -3.85 0.25 1.18
C GLY A 95 -5.27 -0.22 0.93
N HIS A 96 -6.14 -0.07 1.92
CA HIS A 96 -7.51 -0.55 1.85
C HIS A 96 -8.49 0.27 2.69
N SER A 97 -9.79 0.12 2.40
CA SER A 97 -10.87 0.73 3.18
C SER A 97 -10.89 0.25 4.63
N CYS A 98 -11.34 1.12 5.54
CA CYS A 98 -11.53 0.80 6.96
C CYS A 98 -10.24 0.28 7.65
N CYS A 99 -9.10 0.84 7.29
CA CYS A 99 -7.81 0.45 7.84
C CYS A 99 -7.70 0.80 9.33
N GLY A 100 -7.64 -0.21 10.19
CA GLY A 100 -7.51 -0.02 11.64
C GLY A 100 -6.24 0.73 12.05
N GLY A 101 -5.11 0.50 11.37
CA GLY A 101 -3.86 1.20 11.65
C GLY A 101 -3.91 2.68 11.27
N ILE A 102 -4.54 3.02 10.15
CA ILE A 102 -4.77 4.42 9.76
C ILE A 102 -5.78 5.08 10.69
N ARG A 103 -6.83 4.36 11.12
CA ARG A 103 -7.77 4.86 12.13
C ARG A 103 -7.05 5.18 13.45
N ALA A 104 -6.15 4.30 13.90
CA ALA A 104 -5.31 4.53 15.07
C ALA A 104 -4.43 5.78 14.88
N LEU A 105 -3.74 5.90 13.74
CA LEU A 105 -2.95 7.08 13.37
C LEU A 105 -3.76 8.39 13.44
N MET A 106 -4.96 8.39 12.85
CA MET A 106 -5.82 9.56 12.81
C MET A 106 -6.39 9.93 14.17
N GLY A 107 -6.66 8.94 15.03
CA GLY A 107 -7.16 9.12 16.38
C GLY A 107 -6.10 9.47 17.43
N MET A 108 -4.80 9.29 17.13
CA MET A 108 -3.73 9.68 18.04
C MET A 108 -3.67 11.19 18.28
N GLU A 109 -3.30 11.57 19.50
CA GLU A 109 -2.90 12.93 19.86
C GLU A 109 -1.47 13.22 19.35
N GLU A 110 -0.95 14.43 19.61
CA GLU A 110 0.39 14.81 19.13
C GLU A 110 1.52 14.14 19.95
N GLU A 111 1.27 13.86 21.23
CA GLU A 111 2.20 13.11 22.07
C GLU A 111 2.09 11.60 21.77
N VAL A 112 3.23 11.00 21.40
CA VAL A 112 3.32 9.56 21.16
C VAL A 112 3.57 8.85 22.48
N ASP A 113 2.68 7.93 22.84
CA ASP A 113 2.93 7.00 23.93
C ASP A 113 4.03 6.01 23.50
N SER A 114 5.24 6.24 24.00
CA SER A 114 6.43 5.43 23.71
C SER A 114 6.33 3.99 24.23
N SER A 115 5.37 3.68 25.11
CA SER A 115 5.09 2.32 25.55
C SER A 115 4.23 1.52 24.55
N SER A 116 3.58 2.21 23.60
CA SER A 116 2.72 1.57 22.60
C SER A 116 3.46 1.30 21.30
N PHE A 117 3.66 0.00 20.99
CA PHE A 117 4.23 -0.43 19.71
C PHE A 117 3.38 0.01 18.51
N ILE A 118 2.05 0.06 18.65
CA ILE A 118 1.16 0.50 17.56
C ILE A 118 1.37 1.98 17.27
N GLN A 119 1.41 2.83 18.30
CA GLN A 119 1.64 4.27 18.11
C GLN A 119 3.02 4.53 17.54
N SER A 120 4.03 3.88 18.10
CA SER A 120 5.42 3.96 17.65
C SER A 120 5.61 3.49 16.20
N TRP A 121 4.79 2.55 15.73
CA TRP A 121 4.82 2.11 14.34
C TRP A 121 4.07 3.06 13.41
N VAL A 122 2.78 3.32 13.65
CA VAL A 122 1.96 4.04 12.66
C VAL A 122 2.31 5.53 12.55
N VAL A 123 3.12 6.08 13.47
CA VAL A 123 3.72 7.43 13.35
C VAL A 123 4.55 7.59 12.07
N VAL A 124 5.00 6.50 11.44
CA VAL A 124 5.57 6.51 10.08
C VAL A 124 4.63 7.22 9.09
N GLY A 125 3.31 7.09 9.27
CA GLY A 125 2.29 7.76 8.47
C GLY A 125 1.99 9.21 8.85
N LYS A 126 2.72 9.85 9.77
CA LYS A 126 2.42 11.20 10.27
C LYS A 126 2.22 12.25 9.16
N ASN A 127 3.01 12.18 8.10
CA ASN A 127 2.90 13.12 6.98
C ASN A 127 1.58 12.93 6.22
N ALA A 128 1.08 11.69 6.11
CA ALA A 128 -0.21 11.40 5.52
C ALA A 128 -1.35 11.92 6.38
N LYS A 129 -1.27 11.76 7.72
CA LYS A 129 -2.23 12.35 8.67
C LYS A 129 -2.31 13.87 8.51
N LEU A 130 -1.17 14.55 8.44
CA LEU A 130 -1.13 16.02 8.26
C LEU A 130 -1.78 16.45 6.94
N ARG A 131 -1.46 15.79 5.82
CA ARG A 131 -2.04 16.06 4.50
C ARG A 131 -3.55 15.79 4.47
N ALA A 132 -3.97 14.68 5.07
CA ALA A 132 -5.38 14.30 5.16
C ALA A 132 -6.16 15.32 6.01
N LYS A 133 -5.64 15.72 7.19
CA LYS A 133 -6.27 16.76 8.02
C LYS A 133 -6.34 18.10 7.29
N ALA A 134 -5.29 18.51 6.56
CA ALA A 134 -5.30 19.75 5.78
C ALA A 134 -6.40 19.75 4.71
N THR A 135 -6.57 18.64 3.98
CA THR A 135 -7.51 18.54 2.86
C THR A 135 -8.95 18.24 3.30
N ALA A 136 -9.10 17.52 4.42
CA ALA A 136 -10.36 16.93 4.85
C ALA A 136 -10.83 17.39 6.24
N SER A 137 -10.26 18.47 6.78
CA SER A 137 -10.55 18.97 8.14
C SER A 137 -12.04 19.14 8.46
N LYS A 138 -12.86 19.47 7.46
CA LYS A 138 -14.31 19.68 7.60
C LYS A 138 -15.15 18.41 7.38
N LEU A 139 -14.52 17.29 7.02
CA LEU A 139 -15.21 16.03 6.79
C LEU A 139 -15.35 15.22 8.08
N SER A 140 -16.25 14.23 8.07
CA SER A 140 -16.38 13.28 9.18
C SER A 140 -15.06 12.54 9.42
N PHE A 141 -14.88 12.02 10.65
CA PHE A 141 -13.65 11.28 11.00
C PHE A 141 -13.39 10.09 10.08
N ASP A 142 -14.44 9.37 9.66
CA ASP A 142 -14.30 8.24 8.74
C ASP A 142 -13.86 8.68 7.34
N GLN A 143 -14.36 9.83 6.84
CA GLN A 143 -13.90 10.41 5.59
C GLN A 143 -12.45 10.92 5.68
N GLN A 144 -12.06 11.49 6.83
CA GLN A 144 -10.66 11.85 7.08
C GLN A 144 -9.75 10.62 7.09
N CYS A 145 -10.17 9.52 7.72
CA CYS A 145 -9.46 8.24 7.69
C CYS A 145 -9.33 7.73 6.25
N ARG A 146 -10.41 7.72 5.47
CA ARG A 146 -10.39 7.28 4.07
C ARG A 146 -9.43 8.08 3.20
N ASN A 147 -9.35 9.39 3.41
CA ASN A 147 -8.36 10.23 2.74
C ASN A 147 -6.94 9.89 3.21
N CYS A 148 -6.74 9.70 4.51
CA CYS A 148 -5.45 9.30 5.07
C CYS A 148 -4.98 7.92 4.58
N GLU A 149 -5.89 6.98 4.30
CA GLU A 149 -5.55 5.67 3.72
C GLU A 149 -4.92 5.82 2.33
N LYS A 150 -5.37 6.77 1.51
CA LYS A 150 -4.78 7.04 0.19
C LYS A 150 -3.50 7.85 0.30
N GLU A 151 -3.47 8.86 1.18
CA GLU A 151 -2.28 9.67 1.41
C GLU A 151 -1.13 8.86 2.02
N SER A 152 -1.41 7.85 2.86
CA SER A 152 -0.38 6.99 3.44
C SER A 152 0.32 6.12 2.40
N ILE A 153 -0.42 5.65 1.40
CA ILE A 153 0.16 4.98 0.22
C ILE A 153 1.10 5.96 -0.48
N ASN A 154 0.64 7.17 -0.82
CA ASN A 154 1.46 8.18 -1.49
C ASN A 154 2.74 8.50 -0.72
N CYS A 155 2.66 8.75 0.59
CA CYS A 155 3.84 8.96 1.42
C CYS A 155 4.78 7.74 1.42
N SER A 156 4.23 6.52 1.46
CA SER A 156 5.03 5.30 1.40
C SER A 156 5.74 5.14 0.05
N LEU A 157 5.10 5.52 -1.07
CA LEU A 157 5.75 5.50 -2.38
C LEU A 157 6.95 6.46 -2.43
N LEU A 158 6.85 7.61 -1.77
CA LEU A 158 7.96 8.56 -1.67
C LEU A 158 9.06 8.06 -0.74
N ASN A 159 8.70 7.40 0.34
CA ASN A 159 9.67 6.80 1.25
C ASN A 159 10.50 5.71 0.54
N LEU A 160 9.91 4.94 -0.38
CA LEU A 160 10.67 4.00 -1.23
C LEU A 160 11.80 4.69 -2.02
N LEU A 161 11.62 5.94 -2.46
CA LEU A 161 12.66 6.70 -3.16
C LEU A 161 13.79 7.21 -2.26
N THR A 162 13.69 7.00 -0.93
CA THR A 162 14.80 7.28 0.00
C THR A 162 15.80 6.14 0.10
N TYR A 163 15.46 4.96 -0.43
CA TYR A 163 16.36 3.82 -0.54
C TYR A 163 17.24 4.00 -1.79
N PRO A 164 18.57 4.15 -1.65
CA PRO A 164 19.43 4.50 -2.78
C PRO A 164 19.32 3.55 -3.98
N TRP A 165 19.26 2.24 -3.72
CA TRP A 165 19.16 1.20 -4.74
C TRP A 165 17.77 1.07 -5.38
N ILE A 166 16.70 1.51 -4.70
CA ILE A 166 15.38 1.67 -5.32
C ILE A 166 15.41 2.86 -6.26
N LYS A 167 15.86 4.01 -5.73
CA LYS A 167 15.90 5.27 -6.46
C LYS A 167 16.70 5.14 -7.76
N GLU A 168 17.90 4.56 -7.70
CA GLU A 168 18.74 4.34 -8.87
C GLU A 168 18.01 3.52 -9.94
N ARG A 169 17.33 2.43 -9.56
CA ARG A 169 16.62 1.57 -10.53
C ARG A 169 15.38 2.22 -11.11
N VAL A 170 14.69 3.07 -10.34
CA VAL A 170 13.58 3.89 -10.85
C VAL A 170 14.11 4.89 -11.88
N GLU A 171 15.20 5.60 -11.55
CA GLU A 171 15.85 6.57 -12.46
C GLU A 171 16.32 5.93 -13.77
N ARG A 172 16.78 4.67 -13.72
CA ARG A 172 17.19 3.89 -14.90
C ARG A 172 16.03 3.22 -15.64
N GLY A 173 14.78 3.41 -15.19
CA GLY A 173 13.60 2.79 -15.80
C GLY A 173 13.52 1.27 -15.62
N MET A 174 14.30 0.70 -14.70
CA MET A 174 14.36 -0.73 -14.40
C MET A 174 13.33 -1.16 -13.34
N LEU A 175 12.85 -0.22 -12.53
CA LEU A 175 11.89 -0.47 -11.46
C LEU A 175 10.74 0.55 -11.52
N SER A 176 9.50 0.07 -11.44
CA SER A 176 8.30 0.91 -11.35
C SER A 176 7.67 0.83 -9.96
N ILE A 177 7.21 1.96 -9.44
CA ILE A 177 6.56 2.05 -8.12
C ILE A 177 5.07 2.39 -8.32
N HIS A 178 4.20 1.64 -7.66
CA HIS A 178 2.76 1.74 -7.79
C HIS A 178 2.06 1.84 -6.43
N GLY A 179 1.00 2.63 -6.40
CA GLY A 179 0.02 2.64 -5.31
C GLY A 179 -1.23 1.86 -5.72
N GLY A 180 -1.83 1.17 -4.77
CA GLY A 180 -3.10 0.48 -4.91
C GLY A 180 -4.01 0.75 -3.72
N TYR A 181 -5.30 0.96 -3.97
CA TYR A 181 -6.30 1.11 -2.92
C TYR A 181 -7.46 0.14 -3.15
N TYR A 182 -7.63 -0.80 -2.24
CA TYR A 182 -8.71 -1.77 -2.27
C TYR A 182 -9.86 -1.36 -1.34
N ASP A 183 -11.00 -1.00 -1.92
CA ASP A 183 -12.22 -0.73 -1.18
C ASP A 183 -13.07 -1.99 -1.13
N PHE A 184 -12.95 -2.76 -0.04
CA PHE A 184 -13.73 -3.99 0.13
C PHE A 184 -15.18 -3.73 0.49
N VAL A 185 -15.54 -2.50 0.90
CA VAL A 185 -16.94 -2.13 1.18
C VAL A 185 -17.70 -2.03 -0.13
N ASN A 186 -17.08 -1.45 -1.15
CA ASN A 186 -17.67 -1.26 -2.47
C ASN A 186 -17.16 -2.26 -3.53
N CYS A 187 -16.27 -3.17 -3.14
CA CYS A 187 -15.59 -4.12 -4.02
C CYS A 187 -14.85 -3.47 -5.20
N THR A 188 -14.21 -2.31 -4.98
CA THR A 188 -13.47 -1.59 -6.03
C THR A 188 -11.97 -1.61 -5.78
N PHE A 189 -11.20 -1.50 -6.85
CA PHE A 189 -9.75 -1.36 -6.78
C PHE A 189 -9.31 -0.15 -7.59
N GLU A 190 -8.38 0.62 -7.04
CA GLU A 190 -7.76 1.76 -7.71
C GLU A 190 -6.25 1.53 -7.74
N LYS A 191 -5.59 1.71 -8.88
CA LYS A 191 -4.12 1.66 -8.98
C LYS A 191 -3.61 2.92 -9.66
N TRP A 192 -2.45 3.36 -9.25
CA TRP A 192 -1.72 4.44 -9.90
C TRP A 192 -0.21 4.17 -9.88
N THR A 193 0.53 4.83 -10.77
CA THR A 193 1.98 4.73 -10.87
C THR A 193 2.62 6.04 -10.46
N LEU A 194 3.71 5.94 -9.69
CA LEU A 194 4.56 7.09 -9.38
C LEU A 194 5.47 7.36 -10.59
N ASP A 195 5.30 8.51 -11.22
CA ASP A 195 6.16 9.03 -12.28
C ASP A 195 7.22 9.92 -11.66
N TYR A 196 8.43 9.39 -11.49
CA TYR A 196 9.55 10.16 -11.00
C TYR A 196 10.25 10.88 -12.16
N LYS A 197 10.40 12.20 -12.07
CA LYS A 197 11.13 13.01 -13.05
C LYS A 197 12.48 13.41 -12.48
N GLU A 198 13.51 13.46 -13.32
CA GLU A 198 14.91 13.82 -12.96
C GLU A 198 15.05 15.12 -12.16
N SER A 199 14.04 16.01 -12.18
CA SER A 199 13.98 17.24 -11.38
C SER A 199 13.62 17.05 -9.89
N GLY A 200 13.54 15.81 -9.40
CA GLY A 200 13.06 15.50 -8.03
C GLY A 200 11.56 15.74 -7.83
N ARG A 201 10.83 16.03 -8.91
CA ARG A 201 9.38 16.15 -8.92
C ARG A 201 8.76 14.80 -9.25
N TYR A 202 7.72 14.42 -8.52
CA TYR A 202 6.93 13.23 -8.82
C TYR A 202 5.52 13.61 -9.23
N LEU A 203 4.94 12.81 -10.11
CA LEU A 203 3.54 12.89 -10.49
C LEU A 203 2.88 11.53 -10.28
N VAL A 204 1.58 11.54 -10.03
CA VAL A 204 0.79 10.32 -10.06
C VAL A 204 0.18 10.20 -11.45
N LYS A 205 0.48 9.12 -12.16
CA LYS A 205 -0.04 8.82 -13.51
C LYS A 205 -0.71 7.45 -13.56
N ASP A 206 -1.29 7.14 -14.73
CA ASP A 206 -1.88 5.84 -15.04
C ASP A 206 -2.87 5.37 -13.97
N ARG A 207 -3.72 6.30 -13.51
CA ARG A 207 -4.75 6.00 -12.53
C ARG A 207 -5.84 5.18 -13.21
N VAL A 208 -5.90 3.91 -12.86
CA VAL A 208 -6.90 2.97 -13.37
C VAL A 208 -7.84 2.59 -12.23
N PHE A 209 -9.13 2.57 -12.54
CA PHE A 209 -10.19 2.26 -11.62
C PHE A 209 -11.00 1.07 -12.12
N TRP A 210 -11.44 0.26 -11.16
CA TRP A 210 -12.00 -1.05 -11.38
C TRP A 210 -13.12 -1.27 -10.39
N ALA A 211 -14.32 -1.56 -10.91
CA ALA A 211 -15.55 -1.79 -10.16
C ALA A 211 -16.32 -2.99 -10.72
#